data_AF-A0A379TGP4-F1
#
_entry.id   AF-A0A379TGP4-F1
#
_cell.length_a   1.000
_cell.length_b   1.000
_cell.length_c   1.000
_cell.angle_alpha   90.00
_cell.angle_beta   90.00
_cell.angle_gamma   90.00
#
_symmetry.space_group_name_H-M   'P 1'
#
loop_
_entity.id
_entity.type
_entity.pdbx_description
1 polymer ?
#
loop_
_entity_poly.entity_id
_entity_poly.type
_entity_poly.pdbx_seq_one_letter_code
_entity_poly.pdbx_strand_id
1 'polypeptide(L)'
;MVGGVTPGKGGTTHLGLPVFNTVREAVDATGATASVIYVPAPFCKDSILEAIDAGIKLIITITEGIPTLDMLTVKVKLDEAGVRMIGPNCPGVYNSRRM
;
A
#
# COMPACT_ATOMS: atom_id res chain seq x y z
N MET A 1 0.26 11.31 7.35
CA MET A 1 1.29 10.52 6.66
C MET A 1 2.43 10.26 7.65
N VAL A 2 3.10 9.10 7.57
CA VAL A 2 4.19 8.74 8.51
C VAL A 2 5.48 8.30 7.81
N GLY A 3 5.43 8.05 6.49
CA GLY A 3 6.58 7.58 5.71
C GLY A 3 6.15 7.17 4.31
N GLY A 4 7.12 6.70 3.53
CA GLY A 4 6.90 6.12 2.20
C GLY A 4 7.85 4.96 1.91
N VAL A 5 7.53 4.16 0.91
CA VAL A 5 8.36 3.01 0.49
C VAL A 5 8.76 3.20 -0.96
N THR A 6 10.05 3.07 -1.26
CA THR A 6 10.56 2.99 -2.62
C THR A 6 11.83 2.15 -2.60
N PRO A 7 11.79 0.90 -3.10
CA PRO A 7 12.96 0.04 -3.13
C PRO A 7 14.16 0.74 -3.79
N GLY A 8 15.32 0.68 -3.13
CA GLY A 8 16.55 1.35 -3.55
C GLY A 8 16.69 2.80 -3.06
N LYS A 9 15.68 3.36 -2.37
CA LYS A 9 15.72 4.70 -1.76
C LYS A 9 15.55 4.70 -0.24
N GLY A 10 15.57 3.53 0.41
CA GLY A 10 15.48 3.45 1.86
C GLY A 10 16.60 4.22 2.56
N GLY A 11 16.28 4.82 3.71
CA GLY A 11 17.18 5.68 4.49
C GLY A 11 17.23 7.13 4.02
N THR A 12 16.53 7.48 2.94
CA THR A 12 16.39 8.87 2.48
C THR A 12 15.16 9.53 3.11
N THR A 13 14.98 10.82 2.83
CA THR A 13 13.79 11.57 3.22
C THR A 13 13.08 12.13 1.98
N HIS A 14 11.76 12.15 2.02
CA HIS A 14 10.93 12.77 0.99
C HIS A 14 9.75 13.47 1.66
N LEU A 15 9.49 14.73 1.30
CA LEU A 15 8.48 15.58 1.95
C LEU A 15 8.65 15.67 3.49
N GLY A 16 9.90 15.60 3.97
CA GLY A 16 10.21 15.60 5.40
C GLY A 16 9.85 14.30 6.14
N LEU A 17 9.49 13.24 5.42
CA LEU A 17 9.13 11.93 5.99
C LEU A 17 10.17 10.86 5.60
N PRO A 18 10.36 9.82 6.44
CA PRO A 18 11.30 8.75 6.15
C PRO A 18 10.86 7.90 4.96
N VAL A 19 11.83 7.52 4.13
CA VAL A 19 11.65 6.57 3.03
C VAL A 19 12.31 5.24 3.41
N PHE A 20 11.60 4.14 3.19
CA PHE A 20 12.05 2.78 3.49
C PHE A 20 12.21 1.94 2.22
N ASN A 21 12.97 0.85 2.30
CA ASN A 21 13.11 -0.08 1.17
C ASN A 21 11.95 -1.07 1.10
N THR A 22 11.37 -1.42 2.25
CA THR A 22 10.25 -2.38 2.34
C THR A 22 9.10 -1.84 3.17
N VAL A 23 7.89 -2.37 2.95
CA VAL A 23 6.72 -2.03 3.78
C VAL A 23 6.90 -2.54 5.21
N ARG A 24 7.60 -3.67 5.40
CA ARG A 24 7.91 -4.20 6.74
C ARG A 24 8.71 -3.20 7.56
N GLU A 25 9.81 -2.69 7.01
CA GLU A 25 10.64 -1.66 7.67
C GLU A 25 9.80 -0.44 8.06
N ALA A 26 8.94 0.02 7.14
CA ALA A 26 8.08 1.17 7.38
C ALA A 26 7.08 0.90 8.52
N VAL A 27 6.44 -0.28 8.54
CA VAL A 27 5.49 -0.67 9.59
C VAL A 27 6.19 -0.78 10.94
N ASP A 28 7.34 -1.46 11.00
CA ASP A 28 8.08 -1.67 12.26
C ASP A 28 8.57 -0.33 12.85
N ALA A 29 9.01 0.61 12.00
CA ALA A 29 9.49 1.90 12.43
C ALA A 29 8.38 2.91 12.80
N THR A 30 7.21 2.83 12.17
CA THR A 30 6.18 3.88 12.27
C THR A 30 4.86 3.43 12.89
N GLY A 31 4.61 2.12 13.01
CA GLY A 31 3.32 1.56 13.41
C GLY A 31 2.20 1.83 12.41
N ALA A 32 2.52 2.08 11.13
CA ALA A 32 1.52 2.35 10.09
C ALA A 32 0.49 1.20 10.00
N THR A 33 -0.79 1.56 9.96
CA THR A 33 -1.91 0.60 9.86
C THR A 33 -2.65 0.66 8.53
N ALA A 34 -2.39 1.71 7.74
CA ALA A 34 -2.97 1.93 6.43
C ALA A 34 -1.89 2.33 5.41
N SER A 35 -2.04 1.90 4.16
CA SER A 35 -1.13 2.21 3.06
C SER A 35 -1.89 2.70 1.82
N VAL A 36 -1.29 3.62 1.06
CA VAL A 36 -1.80 4.09 -0.23
C VAL A 36 -0.77 3.76 -1.31
N ILE A 37 -1.20 3.08 -2.38
CA ILE A 37 -0.34 2.57 -3.44
C ILE A 37 -0.50 3.42 -4.70
N TYR A 38 0.62 4.02 -5.12
CA TYR A 38 0.80 4.79 -6.37
C TYR A 38 1.83 4.13 -7.31
N VAL A 39 1.98 2.81 -7.20
CA VAL A 39 2.96 2.02 -7.95
C VAL A 39 2.45 1.78 -9.38
N PRO A 40 3.30 1.74 -10.43
CA PRO A 40 2.84 1.39 -11.78
C PRO A 40 2.14 0.01 -11.85
N ALA A 41 1.20 -0.16 -12.77
CA ALA A 41 0.34 -1.34 -12.86
C ALA A 41 1.09 -2.70 -12.87
N PRO A 42 2.21 -2.87 -13.60
CA PRO A 42 2.93 -4.16 -13.64
C PRO A 42 3.49 -4.61 -12.28
N PHE A 43 3.66 -3.69 -11.33
CA PHE A 43 4.26 -3.97 -10.03
C PHE A 43 3.25 -3.89 -8.88
N CYS A 44 1.99 -3.51 -9.17
CA CYS A 44 0.99 -3.29 -8.13
C CYS A 44 0.62 -4.54 -7.35
N LYS A 45 0.55 -5.70 -8.02
CA LYS A 45 0.28 -6.96 -7.34
C LYS A 45 1.28 -7.22 -6.21
N ASP A 46 2.57 -7.12 -6.52
CA ASP A 46 3.63 -7.36 -5.55
C ASP A 46 3.56 -6.34 -4.41
N SER A 47 3.28 -5.06 -4.71
CA SER A 47 3.10 -4.04 -3.67
C SER A 47 1.91 -4.29 -2.75
N ILE A 48 0.79 -4.79 -3.28
CA ILE A 48 -0.38 -5.14 -2.47
C ILE A 48 -0.08 -6.34 -1.58
N LEU A 49 0.56 -7.38 -2.13
CA LEU A 49 0.95 -8.56 -1.37
C LEU A 49 1.97 -8.23 -0.28
N GLU A 50 2.96 -7.39 -0.58
CA GLU A 50 3.93 -6.91 0.40
C GLU A 50 3.24 -6.16 1.55
N ALA A 51 2.25 -5.32 1.24
CA ALA A 51 1.49 -4.60 2.25
C ALA A 51 0.62 -5.54 3.12
N ILE A 52 0.01 -6.57 2.53
CA ILE A 52 -0.72 -7.61 3.26
C ILE A 52 0.22 -8.32 4.22
N ASP A 53 1.36 -8.79 3.72
CA ASP A 53 2.35 -9.52 4.53
C ASP A 53 2.90 -8.64 5.65
N ALA A 54 3.13 -7.36 5.38
CA ALA A 54 3.59 -6.37 6.36
C ALA A 54 2.59 -6.12 7.51
N GLY A 55 1.35 -6.61 7.40
CA GLY A 55 0.34 -6.49 8.44
C GLY A 55 -0.54 -5.24 8.34
N ILE A 56 -0.49 -4.52 7.20
CA ILE A 56 -1.39 -3.40 6.93
C ILE A 56 -2.84 -3.88 6.93
N LYS A 57 -3.73 -3.11 7.57
CA LYS A 57 -5.15 -3.48 7.72
C LYS A 57 -6.06 -2.80 6.71
N LEU A 58 -5.62 -1.68 6.15
CA LEU A 58 -6.32 -0.93 5.12
C LEU A 58 -5.35 -0.55 3.99
N ILE A 59 -5.62 -1.04 2.79
CA ILE A 59 -4.84 -0.72 1.58
C ILE A 59 -5.73 0.10 0.64
N ILE A 60 -5.22 1.21 0.12
CA ILE A 60 -5.90 2.01 -0.89
C ILE A 60 -5.05 1.98 -2.15
N THR A 61 -5.56 1.36 -3.21
CA THR A 61 -4.84 1.23 -4.48
C THR A 61 -5.41 2.21 -5.48
N ILE A 62 -4.62 3.22 -5.85
CA ILE A 62 -5.05 4.26 -6.79
C ILE A 62 -4.84 3.80 -8.24
N THR A 63 -3.78 3.03 -8.48
CA THR A 63 -3.32 2.63 -9.81
C THR A 63 -4.41 2.05 -10.71
N GLU A 64 -4.43 2.52 -11.95
CA GLU A 64 -5.26 2.00 -13.05
C GLU A 64 -4.48 0.99 -13.92
N GLY A 65 -5.18 0.08 -14.59
CA GLY A 65 -4.59 -0.80 -15.61
C GLY A 65 -3.97 -2.09 -15.07
N ILE A 66 -4.23 -2.45 -13.81
CA ILE A 66 -3.79 -3.73 -13.25
C ILE A 66 -4.52 -4.88 -13.97
N PRO A 67 -3.82 -5.91 -14.46
CA PRO A 67 -4.46 -7.06 -15.10
C PRO A 67 -5.50 -7.74 -14.20
N THR A 68 -6.63 -8.13 -14.77
CA THR A 68 -7.73 -8.76 -14.02
C THR A 68 -7.30 -10.04 -13.29
N LEU A 69 -6.41 -10.84 -13.88
CA LEU A 69 -5.89 -12.07 -13.25
C LEU A 69 -5.05 -11.78 -12.00
N ASP A 70 -4.32 -10.67 -11.99
CA ASP A 70 -3.60 -10.23 -10.80
C ASP A 70 -4.57 -9.81 -9.71
N MET A 71 -5.62 -9.08 -10.06
CA MET A 71 -6.65 -8.69 -9.11
C MET A 71 -7.45 -9.87 -8.55
N LEU A 72 -7.66 -10.94 -9.33
CA LEU A 72 -8.28 -12.17 -8.84
C LEU A 72 -7.42 -12.80 -7.73
N THR A 73 -6.10 -12.88 -7.96
CA THR A 73 -5.15 -13.41 -6.96
C THR A 73 -5.12 -12.53 -5.71
N VAL A 74 -5.04 -11.21 -5.88
CA VAL A 74 -5.06 -10.24 -4.79
C VAL A 74 -6.34 -10.34 -3.96
N LYS A 75 -7.49 -10.49 -4.62
CA LYS A 75 -8.78 -10.58 -3.93
C LYS A 75 -8.84 -11.76 -2.97
N VAL A 76 -8.38 -12.94 -3.40
CA VAL A 76 -8.30 -14.13 -2.54
C VAL A 76 -7.38 -13.88 -1.34
N LYS A 77 -6.20 -13.27 -1.57
CA LYS A 77 -5.22 -12.98 -0.51
C LYS A 77 -5.73 -11.99 0.52
N LEU A 78 -6.49 -10.97 0.09
CA LEU A 78 -7.13 -10.02 1.00
C LEU A 78 -8.15 -10.71 1.92
N ASP A 79 -8.94 -11.63 1.38
CA ASP A 79 -9.95 -12.38 2.14
C ASP A 79 -9.31 -13.34 3.14
N GLU A 80 -8.28 -14.09 2.70
CA GLU A 80 -7.50 -14.97 3.58
C GLU A 80 -6.85 -14.21 4.74
N ALA A 81 -6.32 -13.01 4.49
CA ALA A 81 -5.63 -12.21 5.49
C ALA A 81 -6.57 -11.32 6.34
N GLY A 82 -7.86 -11.23 5.99
CA GLY A 82 -8.81 -10.32 6.64
C GLY A 82 -8.44 -8.84 6.47
N VAL A 83 -7.79 -8.48 5.36
CA VAL A 83 -7.34 -7.12 5.05
C VAL A 83 -8.37 -6.43 4.15
N ARG A 84 -8.66 -5.16 4.42
CA ARG A 84 -9.56 -4.36 3.58
C ARG A 84 -8.75 -3.62 2.54
N MET A 85 -9.19 -3.69 1.28
CA MET A 85 -8.65 -2.88 0.19
C MET A 85 -9.75 -2.04 -0.48
N ILE A 86 -9.42 -0.80 -0.83
CA ILE A 86 -10.25 0.08 -1.65
C ILE A 86 -9.53 0.30 -2.99
N GLY A 87 -10.25 0.13 -4.09
CA GLY A 87 -9.70 0.12 -5.44
C GLY A 87 -9.50 -1.30 -6.00
N PRO A 88 -8.64 -1.49 -7.01
CA PRO A 88 -7.81 -0.49 -7.69
C PRO A 88 -8.62 0.49 -8.55
N ASN A 89 -7.96 1.35 -9.31
CA ASN A 89 -8.59 2.33 -10.21
C ASN A 89 -9.65 3.17 -9.49
N CYS A 90 -9.23 3.90 -8.45
CA CYS A 90 -10.13 4.68 -7.63
C CYS A 90 -9.51 6.01 -7.19
N PRO A 91 -10.32 7.03 -6.86
CA PRO A 91 -9.83 8.28 -6.29
C PRO A 91 -9.41 8.16 -4.82
N GLY A 92 -9.69 7.03 -4.17
CA GLY A 92 -9.41 6.80 -2.75
C GLY A 92 -10.58 7.15 -1.83
N VAL A 93 -10.26 7.55 -0.59
CA VAL A 93 -11.24 7.89 0.45
C VAL A 93 -10.87 9.16 1.21
N TYR A 94 -11.89 9.86 1.68
CA TYR A 94 -11.76 11.06 2.50
C TYR A 94 -12.80 11.06 3.61
N ASN A 95 -12.40 11.49 4.82
CA ASN A 95 -13.30 11.68 5.95
C ASN A 95 -13.25 13.15 6.41
N SER A 96 -14.32 13.89 6.14
CA SER A 96 -14.45 15.32 6.44
C SER A 96 -14.44 15.65 7.93
N ARG A 97 -14.66 14.66 8.82
CA ARG A 97 -14.68 14.88 10.28
C ARG A 97 -13.29 14.86 10.93
N ARG A 98 -12.21 14.64 10.16
CA ARG A 98 -10.83 14.61 10.66
C ARG A 98 -9.98 15.79 10.14
N MET A 99 -10.62 16.95 9.95
CA MET A 99 -9.94 18.21 9.63
C MET A 99 -9.48 18.92 10.90
#